data_AF-A0A5N5SUR1-F1
#
_entry.id   AF-A0A5N5SUR1-F1
#
_cell.length_a   1.000
_cell.length_b   1.000
_cell.length_c   1.000
_cell.angle_alpha   90.00
_cell.angle_beta   90.00
_cell.angle_gamma   90.00
#
_symmetry.space_group_name_H-M   'P 1'
#
loop_
_entity.id
_entity.type
_entity.pdbx_description
1 polymer ?
#
loop_
_entity_poly.entity_id
_entity_poly.type
_entity_poly.pdbx_seq_one_letter_code
_entity_poly.pdbx_strand_id
1 'polypeptide(L)'
;MEKWKGRVALVSGASSGIGYAVCENLVKNGMKVVGAARRIDRLQTERLKNGVKLLIVLSHQVYPIPQLHFYTGTKFAVRAISEGLRQELQAINSNIKVTTVSPGLVKTEILRNVPKSNPYKKILEINTCLKPEDIAVTVSQILSAPPYMEISNSRF
;
A
#
# COMPACT_ATOMS: atom_id res chain seq x y z
N MET A 1 13.42 -18.07 -9.62
CA MET A 1 12.10 -17.72 -10.21
C MET A 1 10.91 -18.53 -9.66
N GLU A 2 11.10 -19.54 -8.79
CA GLU A 2 9.96 -20.37 -8.29
C GLU A 2 9.08 -19.73 -7.21
N LYS A 3 9.59 -18.75 -6.46
CA LYS A 3 8.93 -18.19 -5.26
C LYS A 3 7.49 -17.70 -5.46
N TRP A 4 7.17 -17.20 -6.65
CA TRP A 4 5.89 -16.58 -6.98
C TRP A 4 5.02 -17.42 -7.91
N LYS A 5 5.47 -18.64 -8.25
CA LYS A 5 4.74 -19.53 -9.15
C LYS A 5 3.35 -19.81 -8.57
N GLY A 6 2.31 -19.52 -9.37
CA GLY A 6 0.91 -19.69 -8.96
C GLY A 6 0.33 -18.61 -8.03
N ARG A 7 1.11 -17.56 -7.67
CA ARG A 7 0.64 -16.46 -6.83
C ARG A 7 0.33 -15.21 -7.65
N VAL A 8 -0.63 -14.42 -7.17
CA VAL A 8 -0.92 -13.07 -7.68
C VAL A 8 -1.21 -12.11 -6.57
N ALA A 9 -0.99 -10.84 -6.91
CA ALA A 9 -1.39 -9.71 -6.11
C ALA A 9 -2.51 -8.93 -6.80
N LEU A 10 -3.58 -8.62 -6.09
CA LEU A 10 -4.54 -7.60 -6.50
C LEU A 10 -4.14 -6.28 -5.84
N VAL A 11 -4.01 -5.21 -6.63
CA VAL A 11 -3.60 -3.88 -6.17
C VAL A 11 -4.69 -2.88 -6.56
N SER A 12 -5.36 -2.30 -5.57
CA SER A 12 -6.28 -1.19 -5.79
C SER A 12 -5.54 0.15 -5.80
N GLY A 13 -6.07 1.14 -6.52
CA GLY A 13 -5.38 2.42 -6.70
C GLY A 13 -4.15 2.33 -7.60
N ALA A 14 -4.11 1.34 -8.51
CA ALA A 14 -2.94 1.03 -9.33
C ALA A 14 -2.57 2.08 -10.39
N SER A 15 -3.38 3.10 -10.62
CA SER A 15 -3.20 4.07 -11.70
C SER A 15 -2.11 5.13 -11.49
N SER A 16 -1.61 5.30 -10.25
CA SER A 16 -0.61 6.33 -9.93
C SER A 16 0.03 6.12 -8.56
N GLY A 17 1.06 6.90 -8.23
CA GLY A 17 1.69 6.93 -6.91
C GLY A 17 2.15 5.56 -6.40
N ILE A 18 1.85 5.28 -5.13
CA ILE A 18 2.25 4.03 -4.44
C ILE A 18 1.71 2.78 -5.16
N GLY A 19 0.42 2.77 -5.52
CA GLY A 19 -0.21 1.59 -6.13
C GLY A 19 0.45 1.22 -7.47
N TYR A 20 0.80 2.22 -8.27
CA TYR A 20 1.54 2.01 -9.52
C TYR A 20 2.94 1.43 -9.26
N ALA A 21 3.71 2.04 -8.35
CA ALA A 21 5.06 1.57 -8.02
C ALA A 21 5.06 0.14 -7.47
N VAL A 22 4.06 -0.22 -6.66
CA VAL A 22 3.86 -1.59 -6.18
C VAL A 22 3.60 -2.54 -7.34
N CYS A 23 2.65 -2.22 -8.24
CA CYS A 23 2.39 -3.05 -9.42
C CYS A 23 3.65 -3.28 -10.24
N GLU A 24 4.38 -2.21 -10.56
CA GLU A 24 5.59 -2.27 -11.36
C GLU A 24 6.67 -3.15 -10.70
N ASN A 25 6.89 -2.98 -9.40
CA ASN A 25 7.87 -3.76 -8.65
C ASN A 25 7.50 -5.25 -8.59
N LEU A 26 6.22 -5.58 -8.36
CA LEU A 26 5.77 -6.97 -8.31
C LEU A 26 5.88 -7.66 -9.67
N VAL A 27 5.54 -6.97 -10.77
CA VAL A 27 5.71 -7.49 -12.14
C VAL A 27 7.19 -7.70 -12.45
N LYS A 28 8.08 -6.76 -12.09
CA LYS A 28 9.54 -6.91 -12.24
C LYS A 28 10.08 -8.13 -11.48
N ASN A 29 9.49 -8.46 -10.35
CA ASN A 29 9.83 -9.65 -9.56
C ASN A 29 9.19 -10.96 -10.08
N GLY A 30 8.52 -10.93 -11.23
CA GLY A 30 7.91 -12.10 -11.87
C GLY A 30 6.56 -12.51 -11.26
N MET A 31 5.95 -11.66 -10.44
CA MET A 31 4.57 -11.90 -9.99
C MET A 31 3.59 -11.52 -11.09
N LYS A 32 2.53 -12.30 -11.21
CA LYS A 32 1.34 -11.85 -11.91
C LYS A 32 0.62 -10.86 -10.96
N VAL A 33 0.13 -9.74 -11.47
CA VAL A 33 -0.56 -8.71 -10.65
C VAL A 33 -1.99 -8.53 -11.17
N VAL A 34 -2.89 -7.84 -10.50
CA VAL A 34 -4.15 -7.33 -11.05
C VAL A 34 -4.29 -5.92 -10.54
N GLY A 35 -4.28 -4.92 -11.43
CA GLY A 35 -4.45 -3.52 -11.07
C GLY A 35 -5.92 -3.11 -11.17
N ALA A 36 -6.46 -2.51 -10.12
CA ALA A 36 -7.80 -1.94 -10.09
C ALA A 36 -7.73 -0.42 -9.90
N ALA A 37 -8.31 0.35 -10.80
CA ALA A 37 -8.41 1.80 -10.70
C ALA A 37 -9.64 2.32 -11.44
N ARG A 38 -10.11 3.51 -11.04
CA ARG A 38 -11.21 4.21 -11.73
C ARG A 38 -10.82 4.76 -13.11
N ARG A 39 -9.53 5.06 -13.29
CA ARG A 39 -8.94 5.61 -14.51
C ARG A 39 -8.17 4.51 -15.23
N ILE A 40 -8.89 3.75 -16.04
CA ILE A 40 -8.35 2.59 -16.77
C ILE A 40 -7.31 3.03 -17.81
N ASP A 41 -7.49 4.21 -18.40
CA ASP A 41 -6.57 4.90 -19.31
C ASP A 41 -5.14 5.06 -18.75
N ARG A 42 -5.00 5.09 -17.42
CA ARG A 42 -3.71 5.20 -16.73
C ARG A 42 -3.12 3.85 -16.29
N LEU A 43 -3.83 2.75 -16.53
CA LEU A 43 -3.31 1.40 -16.26
C LEU A 43 -2.55 0.94 -17.50
N GLN A 44 -1.21 1.09 -17.49
CA GLN A 44 -0.37 0.55 -18.57
C GLN A 44 -0.53 -0.98 -18.62
N THR A 45 -1.07 -1.45 -19.74
CA THR A 45 -1.87 -2.68 -19.82
C THR A 45 -1.05 -3.88 -20.29
N GLU A 46 -0.10 -4.39 -19.52
CA GLU A 46 0.44 -5.72 -19.83
C GLU A 46 0.72 -6.56 -18.58
N ARG A 47 0.12 -7.76 -18.58
CA ARG A 47 0.36 -8.91 -17.67
C ARG A 47 -0.26 -8.85 -16.29
N LEU A 48 -1.55 -9.18 -16.23
CA LEU A 48 -2.27 -9.28 -14.97
C LEU A 48 -3.25 -10.49 -14.87
N LYS A 49 -2.91 -11.62 -14.22
CA LYS A 49 -3.84 -12.78 -13.97
C LYS A 49 -3.52 -13.73 -12.80
N ASN A 50 -4.49 -13.96 -11.88
CA ASN A 50 -4.79 -15.09 -10.92
C ASN A 50 -4.00 -15.46 -9.62
N GLY A 51 -4.65 -15.25 -8.46
CA GLY A 51 -4.20 -15.52 -7.07
C GLY A 51 -4.39 -14.28 -6.14
N VAL A 52 -4.73 -14.44 -4.85
CA VAL A 52 -5.11 -13.28 -4.00
C VAL A 52 -4.29 -13.25 -2.71
N LYS A 53 -3.57 -12.16 -2.49
CA LYS A 53 -3.06 -11.72 -1.19
C LYS A 53 -3.56 -10.30 -0.94
N LEU A 54 -4.16 -10.06 0.22
CA LEU A 54 -4.71 -8.75 0.59
C LEU A 54 -3.63 -7.93 1.30
N LEU A 55 -3.20 -6.84 0.67
CA LEU A 55 -2.24 -5.91 1.21
C LEU A 55 -2.83 -4.51 1.23
N ILE A 56 -2.76 -3.85 2.38
CA ILE A 56 -3.38 -2.53 2.57
C ILE A 56 -2.29 -1.53 2.95
N VAL A 57 -2.11 -0.49 2.12
CA VAL A 57 -1.17 0.60 2.38
C VAL A 57 -1.94 1.84 2.86
N LEU A 58 -1.57 2.37 4.02
CA LEU A 58 -2.27 3.43 4.76
C LEU A 58 -1.26 4.43 5.36
N SER A 59 -1.73 5.51 5.97
CA SER A 59 -0.89 6.31 6.86
C SER A 59 -1.60 6.46 8.19
N HIS A 60 -0.90 6.27 9.30
CA HIS A 60 -1.43 6.41 10.66
C HIS A 60 -0.79 7.58 11.42
N GLN A 61 -0.15 8.48 10.69
CA GLN A 61 0.48 9.65 11.27
C GLN A 61 -0.53 10.79 11.36
N VAL A 62 -0.65 11.35 12.57
CA VAL A 62 -1.45 12.55 12.80
C VAL A 62 -0.53 13.74 12.61
N TYR A 63 -0.80 14.52 11.56
CA TYR A 63 -0.14 15.81 11.35
C TYR A 63 -1.04 16.92 11.91
N PRO A 64 -0.47 18.03 12.44
CA PRO A 64 -1.24 19.18 12.93
C PRO A 64 -1.78 20.02 11.76
N ILE A 65 -2.48 19.36 10.83
CA ILE A 65 -3.06 19.92 9.62
C ILE A 65 -4.55 19.56 9.69
N PRO A 66 -5.43 20.49 10.11
CA PRO A 66 -6.84 20.19 10.38
C PRO A 66 -7.56 19.50 9.21
N GLN A 67 -7.19 19.84 7.97
CA GLN A 67 -7.78 19.25 6.76
C GLN A 67 -7.46 17.74 6.60
N LEU A 68 -6.42 17.24 7.26
CA LEU A 68 -6.04 15.83 7.22
C LEU A 68 -6.68 15.00 8.33
N HIS A 69 -7.28 15.61 9.35
CA HIS A 69 -7.78 14.87 10.52
C HIS A 69 -8.87 13.84 10.15
N PHE A 70 -9.80 14.19 9.26
CA PHE A 70 -10.79 13.23 8.76
C PHE A 70 -10.14 12.08 8.01
N TYR A 71 -9.21 12.39 7.10
CA TYR A 71 -8.44 11.37 6.39
C TYR A 71 -7.70 10.44 7.36
N THR A 72 -6.97 10.99 8.33
CA THR A 72 -6.26 10.20 9.34
C THR A 72 -7.23 9.36 10.17
N GLY A 73 -8.38 9.90 10.57
CA GLY A 73 -9.44 9.13 11.24
C GLY A 73 -9.89 7.90 10.45
N THR A 74 -10.12 8.05 9.13
CA THR A 74 -10.46 6.89 8.28
C THR A 74 -9.34 5.84 8.25
N LYS A 75 -8.07 6.25 8.28
CA LYS A 75 -6.94 5.31 8.23
C LYS A 75 -6.77 4.54 9.54
N PHE A 76 -7.01 5.17 10.68
CA PHE A 76 -7.12 4.47 11.97
C PHE A 76 -8.27 3.45 11.98
N ALA A 77 -9.43 3.80 11.39
CA ALA A 77 -10.55 2.87 11.27
C ALA A 77 -10.18 1.64 10.40
N VAL A 78 -9.53 1.85 9.25
CA VAL A 78 -9.07 0.73 8.41
C VAL A 78 -8.09 -0.17 9.15
N ARG A 79 -7.18 0.38 9.97
CA ARG A 79 -6.29 -0.42 10.81
C ARG A 79 -7.04 -1.28 11.81
N ALA A 80 -8.02 -0.71 12.52
CA ALA A 80 -8.80 -1.45 13.48
C ALA A 80 -9.56 -2.61 12.81
N ILE A 81 -10.21 -2.35 11.67
CA ILE A 81 -10.92 -3.36 10.89
C ILE A 81 -9.97 -4.45 10.38
N SER A 82 -8.81 -4.06 9.85
CA SER A 82 -7.82 -5.01 9.31
C SER A 82 -7.25 -5.91 10.40
N GLU A 83 -7.02 -5.37 11.60
CA GLU A 83 -6.54 -6.13 12.75
C GLU A 83 -7.60 -7.09 13.28
N GLY A 84 -8.87 -6.69 13.35
CA GLY A 84 -9.98 -7.58 13.69
C GLY A 84 -10.08 -8.75 12.70
N LEU A 85 -10.08 -8.45 11.39
CA LEU A 85 -10.11 -9.47 10.34
C LEU A 85 -8.91 -10.44 10.43
N ARG A 86 -7.72 -9.93 10.73
CA ARG A 86 -6.53 -10.76 10.93
C ARG A 86 -6.73 -11.75 12.07
N GLN A 87 -7.26 -11.30 13.20
CA GLN A 87 -7.53 -12.16 14.36
C GLN A 87 -8.59 -13.21 14.06
N GLU A 88 -9.67 -12.83 13.37
CA GLU A 88 -10.73 -13.77 12.93
C GLU A 88 -10.18 -14.85 12.00
N LEU A 89 -9.35 -14.47 11.01
CA LEU A 89 -8.71 -15.39 10.08
C LEU A 89 -7.73 -16.34 10.79
N GLN A 90 -7.00 -15.85 11.79
CA GLN A 90 -6.13 -16.69 12.60
C GLN A 90 -6.93 -17.67 13.47
N ALA A 91 -8.04 -17.23 14.07
CA ALA A 91 -8.89 -18.07 14.90
C ALA A 91 -9.47 -19.28 14.13
N ILE A 92 -9.71 -19.13 12.83
CA ILE A 92 -10.17 -20.22 11.96
C ILE A 92 -9.04 -20.97 11.24
N ASN A 93 -7.77 -20.75 11.62
CA ASN A 93 -6.58 -21.32 10.96
C ASN A 93 -6.55 -21.11 9.44
N SER A 94 -7.00 -19.93 8.99
CA SER A 94 -6.98 -19.59 7.57
C SER A 94 -5.54 -19.42 7.07
N ASN A 95 -5.30 -19.83 5.83
CA ASN A 95 -4.05 -19.54 5.12
C ASN A 95 -3.98 -18.10 4.60
N ILE A 96 -5.02 -17.29 4.83
CA ILE A 96 -5.07 -15.88 4.45
C ILE A 96 -4.37 -15.04 5.52
N LYS A 97 -3.45 -14.20 5.07
CA LYS A 97 -2.71 -13.25 5.92
C LYS A 97 -3.12 -11.83 5.59
N VAL A 98 -3.16 -10.99 6.62
CA VAL A 98 -3.55 -9.58 6.52
C VAL A 98 -2.40 -8.73 7.04
N THR A 99 -1.83 -7.93 6.15
CA THR A 99 -0.75 -7.00 6.49
C THR A 99 -1.19 -5.57 6.20
N THR A 100 -0.90 -4.70 7.17
CA THR A 100 -1.11 -3.26 7.03
C THR A 100 0.25 -2.56 6.95
N VAL A 101 0.46 -1.77 5.90
CA VAL A 101 1.67 -0.95 5.72
C VAL A 101 1.32 0.50 6.02
N SER A 102 2.14 1.16 6.84
CA SER A 102 1.86 2.49 7.40
C SER A 102 2.96 3.50 7.06
N PRO A 103 3.15 3.91 5.79
CA PRO A 103 4.08 4.97 5.45
C PRO A 103 3.81 6.31 6.16
N GLY A 104 4.90 7.04 6.42
CA GLY A 104 4.93 8.48 6.55
C GLY A 104 4.61 9.20 5.24
N LEU A 105 5.11 10.43 5.08
CA LEU A 105 4.85 11.21 3.87
C LEU A 105 5.50 10.55 2.65
N VAL A 106 4.69 10.27 1.62
CA VAL A 106 5.16 9.73 0.35
C VAL A 106 4.90 10.75 -0.75
N LYS A 107 5.93 11.03 -1.55
CA LYS A 107 5.85 11.97 -2.68
C LYS A 107 4.98 11.39 -3.81
N THR A 108 3.67 11.64 -3.73
CA THR A 108 2.68 11.20 -4.71
C THR A 108 1.83 12.38 -5.22
N GLU A 109 0.95 12.10 -6.17
CA GLU A 109 0.03 13.08 -6.75
C GLU A 109 -0.95 13.66 -5.73
N ILE A 110 -1.19 12.98 -4.61
CA ILE A 110 -2.07 13.48 -3.54
C ILE A 110 -1.58 14.82 -2.98
N LEU A 111 -0.27 15.05 -3.01
CA LEU A 111 0.36 16.28 -2.53
C LEU A 111 0.38 17.40 -3.58
N ARG A 112 0.10 17.10 -4.86
CA ARG A 112 0.17 18.10 -5.96
C ARG A 112 -0.97 19.11 -5.92
N ASN A 113 -2.13 18.73 -5.38
CA ASN A 113 -3.32 19.59 -5.32
C ASN A 113 -3.38 20.45 -4.05
N VAL A 114 -2.33 20.45 -3.23
CA VAL A 114 -2.26 21.33 -2.06
C VAL A 114 -1.92 22.75 -2.55
N PRO A 115 -2.77 23.77 -2.31
CA PRO A 115 -2.54 25.13 -2.76
C PRO A 115 -1.16 25.65 -2.32
N LYS A 116 -0.48 26.42 -3.17
CA LYS A 116 0.82 27.03 -2.83
C LYS A 116 0.75 27.95 -1.61
N SER A 117 -0.43 28.52 -1.35
CA SER A 117 -0.74 29.36 -0.19
C SER A 117 -0.94 28.58 1.12
N ASN A 118 -0.96 27.24 1.09
CA ASN A 118 -1.20 26.45 2.28
C ASN A 118 0.00 26.57 3.24
N PRO A 119 -0.20 27.06 4.48
CA PRO A 119 0.88 27.27 5.45
C PRO A 119 1.62 25.97 5.82
N TYR A 120 0.99 24.82 5.58
CA TYR A 120 1.53 23.49 5.86
C TYR A 120 2.31 22.89 4.68
N LYS A 121 2.43 23.58 3.54
CA LYS A 121 3.17 23.09 2.36
C LYS A 121 4.64 22.82 2.67
N LYS A 122 5.26 23.61 3.55
CA LYS A 122 6.62 23.35 4.05
C LYS A 122 6.78 22.00 4.75
N ILE A 123 5.74 21.54 5.47
CA ILE A 123 5.72 20.21 6.12
C ILE A 123 5.65 19.09 5.06
N LEU A 124 4.99 19.36 3.94
CA LEU A 124 4.86 18.44 2.80
C LEU A 124 6.09 18.45 1.87
N GLU A 125 6.94 19.47 1.97
CA GLU A 125 8.16 19.66 1.17
C GLU A 125 9.45 19.26 1.91
N ILE A 126 9.38 18.82 3.18
CA ILE A 126 10.57 18.40 3.93
C ILE A 126 11.28 17.28 3.14
N ASN A 127 12.61 17.39 3.02
CA ASN A 127 13.56 16.44 2.41
C ASN A 127 13.51 15.00 2.99
N THR A 128 12.51 14.67 3.81
CA THR A 128 12.27 13.38 4.46
C THR A 128 11.11 12.60 3.83
N CYS A 129 10.51 13.07 2.72
CA CYS A 129 9.45 12.31 2.05
C CYS A 129 10.00 11.03 1.40
N LEU A 130 9.35 9.91 1.68
CA LEU A 130 9.57 8.64 0.99
C LEU A 130 9.15 8.75 -0.47
N LYS A 131 9.77 7.92 -1.31
CA LYS A 131 9.35 7.72 -2.69
C LYS A 131 8.36 6.54 -2.77
N PRO A 132 7.45 6.51 -3.77
CA PRO A 132 6.57 5.36 -4.00
C PRO A 132 7.33 4.03 -4.12
N GLU A 133 8.54 4.07 -4.68
CA GLU A 133 9.40 2.90 -4.87
C GLU A 133 9.88 2.33 -3.54
N ASP A 134 10.12 3.16 -2.51
CA ASP A 134 10.52 2.70 -1.18
C ASP A 134 9.42 1.82 -0.58
N ILE A 135 8.16 2.22 -0.76
CA ILE A 135 7.00 1.44 -0.31
C ILE A 135 6.88 0.14 -1.11
N ALA A 136 7.11 0.18 -2.42
CA ALA A 136 7.06 -1.00 -3.28
C ALA A 136 8.10 -2.06 -2.87
N VAL A 137 9.32 -1.63 -2.52
CA VAL A 137 10.37 -2.51 -2.01
C VAL A 137 9.94 -3.16 -0.70
N THR A 138 9.42 -2.38 0.25
CA THR A 138 8.89 -2.92 1.51
C THR A 138 7.79 -3.94 1.29
N VAL A 139 6.85 -3.65 0.39
CA VAL A 139 5.77 -4.59 0.03
C VAL A 139 6.34 -5.91 -0.47
N SER A 140 7.33 -5.87 -1.36
CA SER A 140 7.99 -7.08 -1.87
C SER A 140 8.75 -7.85 -0.80
N GLN A 141 9.35 -7.17 0.18
CA GLN A 141 9.98 -7.79 1.36
C GLN A 141 8.95 -8.48 2.25
N ILE A 142 7.81 -7.83 2.51
CA ILE A 142 6.71 -8.40 3.29
C ILE A 142 6.17 -9.67 2.63
N LEU A 143 5.86 -9.58 1.34
CA LEU A 143 5.35 -10.73 0.57
C LEU A 143 6.36 -11.86 0.49
N SER A 144 7.64 -11.52 0.66
CA SER A 144 8.78 -12.41 0.61
C SER A 144 8.99 -13.22 1.88
N ALA A 145 8.29 -12.89 2.97
CA ALA A 145 8.35 -13.63 4.22
C ALA A 145 7.96 -15.12 4.03
N PRO A 146 8.55 -16.03 4.81
CA PRO A 146 8.19 -17.44 4.78
C PRO A 146 6.69 -17.70 5.01
N PRO A 147 6.11 -18.81 4.51
CA PRO A 147 4.68 -19.11 4.63
C PRO A 147 4.17 -19.19 6.07
N TYR A 148 5.03 -19.44 7.06
CA TYR A 148 4.68 -19.46 8.49
C TYR A 148 4.82 -18.10 9.19
N MET A 149 5.48 -17.12 8.56
CA MET A 149 5.72 -15.80 9.16
C MET A 149 4.71 -14.78 8.62
N GLU A 150 4.00 -14.10 9.52
CA GLU A 150 3.10 -12.99 9.17
C GLU A 150 3.68 -11.70 9.72
N ILE A 151 3.89 -10.72 8.84
CA ILE A 151 4.25 -9.36 9.23
C ILE A 151 2.94 -8.58 9.32
N SER A 152 2.48 -8.26 10.52
CA SER A 152 1.17 -7.64 10.74
C SER A 152 1.17 -6.13 10.48
N ASN A 153 2.22 -5.43 10.91
CA ASN A 153 2.35 -3.99 10.78
C ASN A 153 3.78 -3.59 10.45
N SER A 154 3.93 -2.64 9.53
CA SER A 154 5.20 -1.97 9.30
C SER A 154 4.99 -0.47 9.18
N ARG A 155 5.70 0.30 10.01
CA ARG A 155 5.62 1.75 10.10
C ARG A 155 7.00 2.33 9.84
N PHE A 156 7.08 3.34 8.99
CA PHE A 156 8.30 4.00 8.56
C PHE A 156 8.04 5.50 8.43
#